data_AF-A0A969HII1-F1
#
_entry.id   AF-A0A969HII1-F1
#
_cell.length_a   1.000
_cell.length_b   1.000
_cell.length_c   1.000
_cell.angle_alpha   90.00
_cell.angle_beta   90.00
_cell.angle_gamma   90.00
#
_symmetry.space_group_name_H-M   'P 1'
#
loop_
_entity.id
_entity.type
_entity.pdbx_description
1 polymer ?
#
loop_
_entity_poly.entity_id
_entity_poly.type
_entity_poly.pdbx_seq_one_letter_code
_entity_poly.pdbx_strand_id
1 'polypeptide(L)' 'MAKFKYTEEFEINTSAKAIYPYLVNPNNLAEWFADEVSNDLNKRFVFRWNN' A
#
# COMPACT_ATOMS: atom_id res chain seq x y z
N MET A 1 -7.06 0.43 -27.36
CA MET A 1 -7.63 1.23 -26.25
C MET A 1 -6.51 2.02 -25.58
N ALA A 2 -6.68 3.32 -25.37
CA ALA A 2 -5.67 4.14 -24.68
C ALA A 2 -5.76 3.94 -23.16
N LYS A 3 -4.63 4.10 -22.45
CA LYS A 3 -4.62 4.06 -20.97
C LYS A 3 -5.37 5.26 -20.42
N PHE A 4 -6.22 5.05 -19.43
CA PHE A 4 -6.94 6.11 -18.72
C PHE A 4 -6.25 6.39 -17.38
N LYS A 5 -5.92 7.65 -17.12
CA LYS A 5 -5.40 8.07 -15.81
C LYS A 5 -6.58 8.28 -14.87
N TYR A 6 -6.63 7.50 -13.80
CA TYR A 6 -7.57 7.69 -12.70
C TYR A 6 -6.92 8.48 -11.56
N THR A 7 -7.63 9.40 -10.93
CA THR A 7 -7.15 10.21 -9.81
C THR A 7 -8.33 10.55 -8.92
N GLU A 8 -8.21 10.27 -7.62
CA GLU A 8 -9.23 10.54 -6.60
C GLU A 8 -8.56 11.05 -5.33
N GLU A 9 -9.31 11.78 -4.52
CA GLU A 9 -8.87 12.33 -3.24
C GLU A 9 -9.84 11.92 -2.14
N PHE A 10 -9.30 11.52 -0.98
CA PHE A 10 -10.07 11.10 0.18
C PHE A 10 -9.59 11.87 1.40
N GLU A 11 -10.53 12.45 2.15
CA GLU A 11 -10.23 13.11 3.42
C GLU A 11 -10.10 12.06 4.53
N ILE A 12 -9.03 12.15 5.32
CA ILE A 12 -8.83 11.30 6.50
C ILE A 12 -8.52 12.20 7.69
N ASN A 13 -9.33 12.10 8.74
CA ASN A 13 -9.22 12.91 9.96
C ASN A 13 -8.07 12.43 10.87
N THR A 14 -6.84 12.46 10.36
CA THR A 14 -5.64 12.15 11.14
C THR A 14 -4.42 12.82 10.52
N SER A 15 -3.32 12.84 11.25
CA SER A 15 -2.07 13.40 10.73
C SER A 15 -1.47 12.52 9.64
N ALA A 16 -0.86 13.14 8.63
CA ALA A 16 -0.11 12.41 7.59
C ALA A 16 0.97 11.50 8.19
N LYS A 17 1.61 11.93 9.29
CA LYS A 17 2.60 11.14 10.03
C LYS A 17 2.03 9.85 10.59
N ALA A 18 0.76 9.84 11.00
CA ALA A 18 0.10 8.65 11.52
C ALA A 18 -0.23 7.64 10.42
N ILE A 19 -0.61 8.10 9.22
CA ILE A 19 -0.97 7.23 8.09
C ILE A 19 0.28 6.70 7.37
N TYR A 20 1.34 7.51 7.27
CA TYR A 20 2.51 7.17 6.46
C TYR A 20 3.05 5.74 6.70
N PRO A 21 3.18 5.22 7.95
CA PRO A 21 3.58 3.84 8.21
C PRO A 21 2.69 2.78 7.55
N TYR A 22 1.38 3.03 7.43
CA TYR A 22 0.43 2.11 6.80
C TYR A 22 0.57 2.01 5.27
N LEU A 23 1.33 2.93 4.67
CA LEU A 23 1.60 2.97 3.24
C LEU A 23 3.01 2.47 2.87
N VAL A 24 3.94 2.42 3.84
CA VAL A 24 5.37 2.15 3.56
C VAL A 24 5.94 0.96 4.33
N ASN A 25 5.22 0.40 5.30
CA ASN A 25 5.66 -0.79 6.02
C ASN A 25 4.94 -2.03 5.47
N PRO A 26 5.67 -3.09 5.07
CA PRO A 26 5.07 -4.33 4.57
C PRO A 26 4.04 -4.92 5.53
N ASN A 27 4.39 -5.04 6.82
CA ASN A 27 3.51 -5.65 7.82
C ASN A 27 2.17 -4.90 7.91
N ASN A 28 2.21 -3.57 7.97
CA ASN A 28 0.98 -2.78 8.04
C ASN A 28 0.18 -2.88 6.74
N LEU A 29 0.83 -2.93 5.57
CA LEU A 29 0.14 -3.17 4.30
C LEU A 29 -0.53 -4.55 4.25
N ALA A 30 0.06 -5.56 4.88
CA ALA A 30 -0.54 -6.89 4.98
C ALA A 30 -1.78 -6.93 5.90
N GLU A 31 -1.95 -5.94 6.79
CA GLU A 31 -3.13 -5.88 7.66
C GLU A 31 -4.40 -5.40 6.92
N TRP A 32 -4.26 -4.60 5.85
CA TRP A 32 -5.41 -3.95 5.21
C TRP A 32 -5.46 -4.04 3.67
N PHE A 33 -4.38 -4.38 2.97
CA PHE A 33 -4.30 -4.31 1.51
C PHE A 33 -4.11 -5.66 0.80
N ALA A 34 -3.27 -6.56 1.34
CA ALA A 34 -2.96 -7.86 0.75
C ALA A 34 -2.71 -8.92 1.83
N ASP A 35 -2.78 -10.21 1.49
CA ASP A 35 -2.62 -11.28 2.48
C ASP A 35 -1.17 -11.41 2.97
N GLU A 36 -0.19 -11.20 2.06
CA GLU A 36 1.22 -11.16 2.41
C GLU A 36 1.91 -10.02 1.66
N VAL A 37 2.73 -9.25 2.39
CA VAL A 37 3.57 -8.21 1.81
C VAL A 37 4.99 -8.37 2.34
N SER A 38 5.95 -8.45 1.42
CA SER A 38 7.38 -8.60 1.73
C SER A 38 8.21 -7.62 0.91
N ASN A 39 9.47 -7.43 1.31
CA ASN A 39 10.43 -6.66 0.51
C ASN A 39 11.35 -7.62 -0.25
N ASP A 40 11.62 -7.31 -1.51
CA ASP A 40 12.71 -7.95 -2.23
C ASP A 40 14.08 -7.37 -1.81
N LEU A 41 15.16 -7.95 -2.37
CA LEU A 41 16.54 -7.50 -2.14
C LEU A 41 16.78 -6.03 -2.54
N ASN A 42 15.95 -5.49 -3.43
CA ASN A 42 16.03 -4.11 -3.91
C ASN A 42 15.06 -3.17 -3.17
N LYS A 43 14.48 -3.62 -2.04
CA LYS A 43 13.50 -2.88 -1.23
C LYS A 43 12.24 -2.50 -1.99
N ARG A 44 11.81 -3.34 -2.93
CA ARG A 44 10.51 -3.23 -3.61
C ARG A 44 9.50 -4.12 -2.89
N PHE A 45 8.28 -3.62 -2.73
CA PHE A 45 7.19 -4.42 -2.19
C PHE A 45 6.80 -5.54 -3.16
N VAL A 46 6.65 -6.73 -2.60
CA VAL A 46 6.09 -7.91 -3.25
C VAL A 46 4.80 -8.25 -2.50
N PHE A 47 3.68 -8.13 -3.20
CA PHE A 47 2.34 -8.39 -2.67
C PHE A 47 1.83 -9.75 -3.18
N ARG A 48 1.21 -10.54 -2.30
CA ARG A 48 0.57 -11.82 -2.64
C ARG A 48 -0.85 -11.84 -2.09
N TRP A 49 -1.77 -12.42 -2.86
CA TRP A 49 -3.19 -12.61 -2.53
C TRP A 49 -3.59 -14.07 -2.74
N ASN A 50 -4.54 -14.56 -1.96
CA ASN A 50 -5.05 -15.93 -1.93
C ASN A 50 -3.99 -16.99 -1.63
N ASN A 51 -3.16 -16.75 -0.62
CA ASN A 51 -2.20 -17.75 -0.12
C ASN A 51 -2.88 -18.81 0.76
#